data_AF-A0A944TAC7-F1
#
_entry.id   AF-A0A944TAC7-F1
#
_cell.length_a   1.000
_cell.length_b   1.000
_cell.length_c   1.000
_cell.angle_alpha   90.00
_cell.angle_beta   90.00
_cell.angle_gamma   90.00
#
_symmetry.space_group_name_H-M   'P 1'
#
loop_
_entity.id
_entity.type
_entity.pdbx_description
1 polymer ?
#
loop_
_entity_poly.entity_id
_entity_poly.type
_entity_poly.pdbx_seq_one_letter_code
_entity_poly.pdbx_strand_id
1 'polypeptide(L)'
;MAQPLMPKATAVWLVDNTTLTFDQIAAYCALHALEVQAIADGEVAPGMHGLDPLANGQLTKEEITRCEADGGAELEMAKPNVPLPKVRQKGARYTPISKRQDRPDAIAWLLRNYPELSDAQVSRLIGTTKPTINAVRDKTHHNTTNIKPQSPVYLGLCTPDDLEKMVAIARARAGTSRAPAPTPEAEAAIESAPESTIAATGPLKPQEVFGETIRAPEPEAEPEVSAETLFKERPAEESPAAENPAESPAEESPADESSQG
;
A
#
# COMPACT_ATOMS: atom_id res chain seq x y z
N MET A 1 -14.43 -18.34 4.85
CA MET A 1 -15.49 -18.67 3.89
C MET A 1 -15.93 -17.40 3.19
N ALA A 2 -16.36 -17.48 1.94
CA ALA A 2 -16.78 -16.31 1.18
C ALA A 2 -18.19 -15.89 1.66
N GLN A 3 -18.36 -14.61 1.97
CA GLN A 3 -19.57 -14.07 2.58
C GLN A 3 -20.48 -13.42 1.54
N PRO A 4 -21.82 -13.44 1.73
CA PRO A 4 -22.74 -12.70 0.86
C PRO A 4 -22.50 -11.19 0.95
N LEU A 5 -22.78 -10.46 -0.13
CA LEU A 5 -22.53 -9.02 -0.25
C LEU A 5 -23.26 -8.18 0.81
N MET A 6 -24.46 -8.60 1.23
CA MET A 6 -25.29 -7.91 2.22
C MET A 6 -25.86 -8.92 3.24
N PRO A 7 -25.07 -9.36 4.23
CA PRO A 7 -25.41 -10.53 5.06
C PRO A 7 -26.72 -10.36 5.85
N LYS A 8 -27.00 -9.17 6.39
CA LYS A 8 -28.26 -8.91 7.13
C LYS A 8 -29.49 -8.92 6.23
N ALA A 9 -29.42 -8.26 5.08
CA ALA A 9 -30.54 -8.24 4.12
C ALA A 9 -30.77 -9.61 3.47
N THR A 10 -29.71 -10.37 3.22
CA THR A 10 -29.82 -11.74 2.73
C THR A 10 -30.38 -12.67 3.81
N ALA A 11 -30.02 -12.48 5.09
CA ALA A 11 -30.62 -13.23 6.20
C ALA A 11 -32.12 -12.97 6.33
N VAL A 12 -32.59 -11.71 6.25
CA VAL A 12 -34.02 -11.37 6.22
C VAL A 12 -34.74 -12.14 5.11
N TRP A 13 -34.19 -12.13 3.90
CA TRP A 13 -34.80 -12.84 2.77
C TRP A 13 -34.85 -14.35 2.99
N LEU A 14 -33.76 -14.95 3.50
CA LEU A 14 -33.68 -16.39 3.75
C LEU A 14 -34.67 -16.83 4.84
N VAL A 15 -34.79 -16.06 5.92
CA VAL A 15 -35.76 -16.34 7.00
C VAL A 15 -37.20 -16.30 6.47
N ASP A 16 -37.53 -15.35 5.59
CA ASP A 16 -38.90 -15.18 5.09
C ASP A 16 -39.29 -16.15 3.95
N ASN A 17 -38.31 -16.62 3.16
CA ASN A 17 -38.57 -17.33 1.90
C ASN A 17 -38.10 -18.79 1.90
N THR A 18 -37.44 -19.27 2.96
CA THR A 18 -36.91 -20.63 3.03
C THR A 18 -37.22 -21.30 4.37
N THR A 19 -37.09 -22.62 4.43
CA THR A 19 -37.29 -23.42 5.66
C THR A 19 -35.97 -23.80 6.35
N LEU A 20 -34.90 -23.07 6.04
CA LEU A 20 -33.57 -23.30 6.59
C LEU A 20 -33.52 -23.02 8.10
N THR A 21 -32.63 -23.72 8.80
CA THR A 21 -32.41 -23.50 10.23
C THR A 21 -31.64 -22.20 10.48
N PHE A 22 -31.82 -21.60 11.66
CA PHE A 22 -31.11 -20.36 12.02
C PHE A 22 -29.59 -20.55 12.03
N ASP A 23 -29.10 -21.73 12.39
CA ASP A 23 -27.67 -22.06 12.38
C ASP A 23 -27.11 -22.11 10.94
N GLN A 24 -27.87 -22.64 9.99
CA GLN A 24 -27.49 -22.65 8.57
C GLN A 24 -27.42 -21.24 7.98
N ILE A 25 -28.42 -20.40 8.28
CA ILE A 25 -28.45 -19.00 7.83
C ILE A 25 -27.31 -18.20 8.50
N ALA A 26 -27.05 -18.44 9.78
CA ALA A 26 -25.96 -17.84 10.53
C ALA A 26 -24.59 -18.20 9.94
N ALA A 27 -24.36 -19.48 9.63
CA ALA A 27 -23.12 -19.96 9.01
C ALA A 27 -22.88 -19.33 7.63
N TYR A 28 -23.94 -19.21 6.81
CA TYR A 28 -23.85 -18.62 5.46
C TYR A 28 -23.61 -17.10 5.49
N CYS A 29 -24.39 -16.37 6.31
CA CYS A 29 -24.30 -14.92 6.43
C CYS A 29 -23.17 -14.44 7.35
N ALA A 30 -22.43 -15.37 8.00
CA ALA A 30 -21.44 -15.08 9.04
C ALA A 30 -22.00 -14.19 10.16
N LEU A 31 -23.24 -14.48 10.57
CA LEU A 31 -23.95 -13.84 11.69
C LEU A 31 -24.06 -14.83 12.85
N HIS A 32 -24.39 -14.36 14.05
CA HIS A 32 -24.71 -15.26 15.15
C HIS A 32 -26.15 -15.77 15.05
N ALA A 33 -26.44 -17.00 15.50
CA ALA A 33 -27.80 -17.56 15.47
C ALA A 33 -28.83 -16.67 16.19
N LEU A 34 -28.43 -16.02 17.30
CA LEU A 34 -29.25 -15.04 18.02
C LEU A 34 -29.56 -13.78 17.18
N GLU A 35 -28.64 -13.34 16.31
CA GLU A 35 -28.91 -12.21 15.42
C GLU A 35 -29.93 -12.61 14.35
N VAL A 36 -29.82 -13.83 13.82
CA VAL A 36 -30.81 -14.37 12.87
C VAL A 36 -32.17 -14.54 13.53
N GLN A 37 -32.21 -15.00 14.78
CA GLN A 37 -33.44 -15.09 15.57
C GLN A 37 -34.06 -13.70 15.80
N ALA A 38 -33.26 -12.71 16.19
CA ALA A 38 -33.75 -11.35 16.38
C ALA A 38 -34.21 -10.68 15.07
N ILE A 39 -33.66 -11.10 13.92
CA ILE A 39 -34.17 -10.73 12.59
C ILE A 39 -35.53 -11.39 12.33
N ALA A 40 -35.68 -12.68 12.67
CA ALA A 40 -36.95 -13.41 12.53
C ALA A 40 -38.06 -12.83 13.43
N ASP A 41 -37.70 -12.40 14.64
CA ASP A 41 -38.59 -11.74 15.59
C ASP A 41 -38.91 -10.28 15.19
N GLY A 42 -38.24 -9.74 14.17
CA GLY A 42 -38.44 -8.38 13.67
C GLY A 42 -37.84 -7.28 14.57
N GLU A 43 -36.99 -7.64 15.53
CA GLU A 43 -36.32 -6.70 16.44
C GLU A 43 -35.13 -6.00 15.76
N VAL A 44 -34.42 -6.72 14.89
CA VAL A 44 -33.26 -6.20 14.17
C VAL A 44 -33.66 -5.71 12.78
N ALA A 45 -33.37 -4.44 12.52
CA ALA A 45 -33.57 -3.76 11.22
C ALA A 45 -35.04 -3.65 10.77
N PRO A 46 -35.93 -3.03 11.58
CA PRO A 46 -37.31 -2.76 11.17
C PRO A 46 -37.35 -1.96 9.87
N GLY A 47 -38.08 -2.47 8.87
CA GLY A 47 -38.20 -1.85 7.54
C GLY A 47 -37.09 -2.22 6.55
N MET A 48 -36.19 -3.16 6.88
CA MET A 48 -35.21 -3.68 5.93
C MET A 48 -35.88 -4.64 4.94
N HIS A 49 -35.76 -4.35 3.64
CA HIS A 49 -36.19 -5.26 2.60
C HIS A 49 -35.14 -6.35 2.37
N GLY A 50 -35.58 -7.61 2.41
CA GLY A 50 -34.73 -8.75 2.13
C GLY A 50 -34.17 -8.70 0.71
N LEU A 51 -32.87 -9.02 0.57
CA LEU A 51 -32.20 -9.10 -0.73
C LEU A 51 -32.09 -10.56 -1.18
N ASP A 52 -32.71 -10.89 -2.31
CA ASP A 52 -32.73 -12.24 -2.87
C ASP A 52 -31.32 -12.71 -3.30
N PRO A 53 -30.74 -13.74 -2.64
CA PRO A 53 -29.44 -14.30 -3.00
C PRO A 53 -29.47 -15.13 -4.29
N LEU A 54 -30.63 -15.61 -4.74
CA LEU A 54 -30.80 -16.32 -6.01
C LEU A 54 -30.73 -15.35 -7.18
N ALA A 55 -31.40 -14.19 -7.05
CA ALA A 55 -31.37 -13.14 -8.08
C ALA A 55 -29.94 -12.59 -8.31
N ASN A 56 -29.14 -12.51 -7.24
CA ASN A 56 -27.74 -12.09 -7.32
C ASN A 56 -26.78 -13.19 -7.79
N GLY A 57 -27.27 -14.41 -8.00
CA GLY A 57 -26.44 -15.57 -8.34
C GLY A 57 -25.45 -15.96 -7.26
N GLN A 58 -25.75 -15.63 -5.99
CA GLN A 58 -24.94 -16.01 -4.81
C GLN A 58 -25.34 -17.40 -4.30
N LEU A 59 -26.62 -17.78 -4.41
CA LEU A 59 -27.11 -19.12 -4.14
C LEU A 59 -27.80 -19.71 -5.37
N THR A 60 -27.84 -21.04 -5.45
CA THR A 60 -28.67 -21.76 -6.41
C THR A 60 -29.91 -22.32 -5.71
N LYS A 61 -31.01 -22.46 -6.44
CA LYS A 61 -32.25 -23.07 -5.90
C LYS A 61 -32.01 -24.51 -5.44
N GLU A 62 -31.20 -25.24 -6.19
CA GLU A 62 -30.81 -26.63 -5.89
C GLU A 62 -30.12 -26.71 -4.52
N GLU A 63 -29.25 -25.76 -4.21
CA GLU A 63 -28.52 -25.72 -2.95
C GLU A 63 -29.43 -25.43 -1.75
N ILE A 64 -30.41 -24.53 -1.91
CA ILE A 64 -31.43 -24.28 -0.89
C ILE A 64 -32.21 -25.56 -0.62
N THR A 65 -32.73 -26.22 -1.66
CA THR A 65 -33.51 -27.46 -1.51
C THR A 65 -32.71 -28.61 -0.86
N ARG A 66 -31.39 -28.66 -1.09
CA ARG A 66 -30.49 -29.63 -0.46
C ARG A 66 -30.40 -29.38 1.05
N CYS A 67 -30.24 -28.11 1.44
CA CYS A 67 -30.11 -27.71 2.84
C CYS A 67 -31.45 -27.67 3.58
N GLU A 68 -32.58 -27.51 2.89
CA GLU A 68 -33.92 -27.66 3.47
C GLU A 68 -34.25 -29.11 3.82
N ALA A 69 -33.72 -30.07 3.05
CA ALA A 69 -33.89 -31.50 3.33
C ALA A 69 -32.98 -32.01 4.46
N ASP A 70 -31.85 -31.34 4.71
CA ASP A 70 -30.87 -31.70 5.74
C ASP A 70 -30.49 -30.48 6.59
N GLY A 71 -31.01 -30.43 7.81
CA GLY A 71 -30.77 -29.32 8.76
C GLY A 71 -29.32 -29.24 9.27
N GLY A 72 -28.47 -30.24 9.02
CA GLY A 72 -27.04 -30.20 9.37
C GLY A 72 -26.13 -29.73 8.23
N ALA A 73 -26.67 -29.52 7.02
CA ALA A 73 -25.87 -29.15 5.86
C ALA A 73 -25.57 -27.64 5.84
N GLU A 74 -24.33 -27.26 5.55
CA GLU A 74 -23.94 -25.85 5.36
C GLU A 74 -24.18 -25.40 3.91
N LEU A 75 -24.69 -24.17 3.75
CA LEU A 75 -24.92 -23.54 2.44
C LEU A 75 -23.61 -23.08 1.82
N GLU A 76 -23.36 -23.47 0.58
CA GLU A 76 -22.18 -23.03 -0.17
C GLU A 76 -22.51 -21.92 -1.17
N MET A 77 -21.69 -20.87 -1.22
CA MET A 77 -21.87 -19.78 -2.17
C MET A 77 -21.55 -20.24 -3.60
N ALA A 78 -22.44 -19.93 -4.53
CA ALA A 78 -22.30 -20.22 -5.94
C ALA A 78 -21.06 -19.51 -6.53
N LYS A 79 -20.36 -20.20 -7.44
CA LYS A 79 -19.21 -19.62 -8.13
C LYS A 79 -19.70 -18.48 -9.03
N PRO A 80 -19.14 -17.26 -8.90
CA PRO A 80 -19.57 -16.15 -9.74
C PRO A 80 -19.31 -16.48 -11.21
N ASN A 81 -20.35 -16.37 -12.04
CA ASN A 81 -20.26 -16.56 -13.51
C ASN A 81 -19.58 -15.35 -14.20
N VAL A 82 -19.42 -14.24 -13.48
CA VAL A 82 -18.75 -13.06 -14.02
C VAL A 82 -17.23 -13.24 -13.96
N PRO A 83 -16.49 -13.03 -15.07
CA PRO A 83 -15.03 -13.09 -15.05
C PRO A 83 -14.49 -12.00 -14.12
N LEU A 84 -13.85 -12.43 -13.02
CA LEU A 84 -13.23 -11.49 -12.08
C LEU A 84 -12.13 -10.67 -12.80
N PRO A 85 -12.05 -9.36 -12.53
CA PRO A 85 -10.95 -8.54 -13.03
C PRO A 85 -9.61 -9.12 -12.55
N LYS A 86 -8.74 -9.49 -13.47
CA LYS A 86 -7.37 -9.89 -13.13
C LYS A 86 -6.68 -8.71 -12.46
N VAL A 87 -6.22 -8.90 -11.22
CA VAL A 87 -5.45 -7.88 -10.48
C VAL A 87 -4.28 -7.45 -11.35
N ARG A 88 -4.23 -6.17 -11.72
CA ARG A 88 -3.14 -5.63 -12.53
C ARG A 88 -1.84 -5.80 -11.76
N GLN A 89 -0.83 -6.37 -12.41
CA GLN A 89 0.51 -6.45 -11.83
C GLN A 89 0.99 -5.05 -11.47
N LYS A 90 1.59 -4.91 -10.29
CA LYS A 90 2.08 -3.63 -9.76
C LYS A 90 3.02 -3.01 -10.79
N GLY A 91 2.60 -1.88 -11.37
CA GLY A 91 3.34 -1.17 -12.40
C GLY A 91 4.67 -0.61 -11.88
N ALA A 92 5.45 0.00 -12.78
CA ALA A 92 6.69 0.68 -12.38
C ALA A 92 6.42 1.68 -11.25
N ARG A 93 7.28 1.67 -10.22
CA ARG A 93 7.15 2.61 -9.09
C ARG A 93 7.30 4.04 -9.61
N TYR A 94 6.38 4.92 -9.22
CA TYR A 94 6.49 6.34 -9.53
C TYR A 94 7.72 6.93 -8.81
N THR A 95 8.63 7.55 -9.55
CA THR A 95 9.75 8.29 -8.95
C THR A 95 9.36 9.77 -8.82
N PRO A 96 9.44 10.34 -7.61
CA PRO A 96 9.14 11.75 -7.38
C PRO A 96 10.10 12.64 -8.18
N ILE A 97 9.63 13.84 -8.54
CA ILE A 97 10.36 14.79 -9.41
C ILE A 97 11.77 15.11 -8.88
N SER A 98 11.91 15.26 -7.56
CA SER A 98 13.18 15.58 -6.90
C SER A 98 14.25 14.51 -7.18
N LYS A 99 13.85 13.23 -7.21
CA LYS A 99 14.76 12.10 -7.43
C LYS A 99 14.99 11.77 -8.92
N ARG A 100 14.39 12.53 -9.85
CA ARG A 100 14.56 12.25 -11.29
C ARG A 100 15.94 12.66 -11.81
N GLN A 101 16.56 13.66 -11.19
CA GLN A 101 17.92 14.10 -11.54
C GLN A 101 18.98 13.06 -11.17
N ASP A 102 18.70 12.23 -10.15
CA ASP A 102 19.61 11.17 -9.69
C ASP A 102 19.51 9.88 -10.54
N ARG A 103 18.54 9.80 -11.46
CA ARG A 103 18.37 8.64 -12.35
C ARG A 103 19.58 8.40 -13.27
N PRO A 104 20.13 9.39 -13.99
CA PRO A 104 21.33 9.19 -14.80
C PRO A 104 22.54 8.71 -13.97
N ASP A 105 22.69 9.23 -12.74
CA ASP A 105 23.75 8.83 -11.81
C ASP A 105 23.65 7.36 -11.41
N ALA A 106 22.43 6.93 -11.07
CA ALA A 106 22.11 5.53 -10.78
C ALA A 106 22.33 4.60 -11.98
N ILE A 107 21.92 5.02 -13.18
CA ILE A 107 22.12 4.24 -14.41
C ILE A 107 23.62 4.08 -14.69
N ALA A 108 24.39 5.16 -14.61
CA ALA A 108 25.84 5.12 -14.85
C ALA A 108 26.55 4.18 -13.86
N TRP A 109 26.12 4.16 -12.60
CA TRP A 109 26.65 3.24 -11.60
C TRP A 109 26.28 1.78 -11.91
N LEU A 110 25.03 1.50 -12.28
CA LEU A 110 24.61 0.14 -12.63
C LEU A 110 25.36 -0.40 -13.85
N LEU A 111 25.49 0.41 -14.90
CA LEU A 111 26.23 0.02 -16.11
C LEU A 111 27.71 -0.27 -15.83
N ARG A 112 28.31 0.44 -14.85
CA ARG A 112 29.72 0.25 -14.47
C ARG A 112 29.94 -0.98 -13.59
N ASN A 113 29.08 -1.21 -12.59
CA ASN A 113 29.28 -2.27 -11.59
C ASN A 113 28.65 -3.60 -11.98
N TYR A 114 27.55 -3.57 -12.76
CA TYR A 114 26.77 -4.74 -13.15
C TYR A 114 26.49 -4.73 -14.66
N PRO A 115 27.53 -4.90 -15.51
CA PRO A 115 27.35 -4.98 -16.96
C PRO A 115 26.48 -6.18 -17.39
N GLU A 116 26.29 -7.18 -16.51
CA GLU A 116 25.39 -8.31 -16.73
C GLU A 116 23.89 -7.97 -16.67
N LEU A 117 23.51 -6.80 -16.12
CA LEU A 117 22.10 -6.39 -16.03
C LEU A 117 21.57 -6.00 -17.41
N SER A 118 20.43 -6.56 -17.80
CA SER A 118 19.77 -6.15 -19.03
C SER A 118 19.04 -4.81 -18.89
N ASP A 119 18.89 -4.07 -20.00
CA ASP A 119 18.21 -2.77 -20.02
C ASP A 119 16.77 -2.86 -19.49
N ALA A 120 16.11 -4.01 -19.70
CA ALA A 120 14.79 -4.28 -19.14
C ALA A 120 14.81 -4.36 -17.60
N GLN A 121 15.85 -4.98 -17.03
CA GLN A 121 16.04 -5.07 -15.59
C GLN A 121 16.35 -3.70 -14.98
N VAL A 122 17.23 -2.92 -15.61
CA VAL A 122 17.55 -1.53 -15.19
C VAL A 122 16.32 -0.63 -15.25
N SER A 123 15.51 -0.72 -16.33
CA SER A 123 14.29 0.06 -16.49
C SER A 123 13.25 -0.23 -15.38
N ARG A 124 13.13 -1.50 -14.98
CA ARG A 124 12.23 -1.92 -13.89
C ARG A 124 12.73 -1.49 -12.52
N LEU A 125 14.04 -1.50 -12.29
CA LEU A 125 14.65 -1.18 -11.00
C LEU A 125 14.60 0.31 -10.69
N ILE A 126 14.94 1.17 -11.66
CA ILE A 126 15.01 2.63 -11.49
C ILE A 126 13.68 3.33 -11.86
N GLY A 127 12.84 2.70 -12.69
CA GLY A 127 11.65 3.34 -13.25
C GLY A 127 11.98 4.34 -14.36
N THR A 128 12.99 4.00 -15.19
CA THR A 128 13.45 4.79 -16.34
C THR A 128 13.07 4.10 -17.66
N THR A 129 13.31 4.74 -18.80
CA THR A 129 13.03 4.19 -20.13
C THR A 129 14.32 3.72 -20.82
N LYS A 130 14.20 2.77 -21.76
CA LYS A 130 15.36 2.25 -22.53
C LYS A 130 16.13 3.33 -23.29
N PRO A 131 15.48 4.34 -23.94
CA PRO A 131 16.21 5.42 -24.59
C PRO A 131 17.09 6.22 -23.63
N THR A 132 16.62 6.46 -22.40
CA THR A 132 17.41 7.15 -21.37
C THR A 132 18.61 6.31 -20.94
N ILE A 133 18.45 4.99 -20.81
CA ILE A 133 19.57 4.08 -20.49
C ILE A 133 20.64 4.13 -21.59
N ASN A 134 20.23 4.06 -22.86
CA ASN A 134 21.14 4.15 -23.99
C ASN A 134 21.83 5.52 -24.06
N ALA A 135 21.10 6.61 -23.83
CA ALA A 135 21.70 7.95 -23.80
C ALA A 135 22.79 8.11 -22.72
N VAL A 136 22.63 7.47 -21.56
CA VAL A 136 23.66 7.46 -20.53
C VAL A 136 24.83 6.55 -20.91
N ARG A 137 24.57 5.39 -21.52
CA ARG A 137 25.60 4.46 -22.04
C ARG A 137 26.48 5.12 -23.10
N ASP A 138 25.83 5.81 -24.04
CA ASP A 138 26.47 6.48 -25.18
C ASP A 138 26.98 7.88 -24.81
N LYS A 139 26.76 8.32 -23.56
CA LYS A 139 27.12 9.66 -23.05
C LYS A 139 26.46 10.82 -23.83
N THR A 140 25.34 10.56 -24.50
CA THR A 140 24.54 11.54 -25.25
C THR A 140 23.42 12.18 -24.42
N HIS A 141 23.32 11.84 -23.13
CA HIS A 141 22.37 12.48 -22.22
C HIS A 141 22.68 13.99 -22.06
N HIS A 142 21.66 14.84 -21.95
CA HIS A 142 21.85 16.29 -21.86
C HIS A 142 22.72 16.71 -20.66
N ASN A 143 22.71 15.92 -19.58
CA ASN A 143 23.44 16.20 -18.34
C ASN A 143 24.76 15.40 -18.21
N THR A 144 25.29 14.82 -19.29
CA THR A 144 26.47 13.93 -19.25
C THR A 144 27.66 14.49 -18.46
N THR A 145 27.89 15.80 -18.53
CA THR A 145 29.02 16.46 -17.85
C THR A 145 28.95 16.40 -16.33
N ASN A 146 27.74 16.33 -15.75
CA ASN A 146 27.54 16.35 -14.30
C ASN A 146 27.21 14.97 -13.72
N ILE A 147 27.14 13.91 -14.54
CA ILE A 147 26.78 12.57 -14.08
C ILE A 147 27.85 12.03 -13.15
N LYS A 148 27.46 11.72 -11.90
CA LYS A 148 28.31 11.09 -10.89
C LYS A 148 27.79 9.69 -10.60
N PRO A 149 28.52 8.61 -10.94
CA PRO A 149 28.05 7.25 -10.69
C PRO A 149 27.82 6.99 -9.19
N GLN A 150 26.56 6.92 -8.77
CA GLN A 150 26.13 6.67 -7.39
C GLN A 150 25.19 5.47 -7.32
N SER A 151 25.21 4.72 -6.21
CA SER A 151 24.37 3.53 -6.06
C SER A 151 22.88 3.90 -6.03
N PRO A 152 22.01 3.20 -6.78
CA PRO A 152 20.56 3.43 -6.76
C PRO A 152 19.93 3.16 -5.39
N VAL A 153 20.59 2.35 -4.54
CA VAL A 153 20.14 2.07 -3.17
C VAL A 153 20.37 3.30 -2.28
N TYR A 154 21.54 3.94 -2.36
CA TYR A 154 21.82 5.16 -1.60
C TYR A 154 20.94 6.34 -2.02
N LEU A 155 20.62 6.43 -3.32
CA LEU A 155 19.68 7.42 -3.85
C LEU A 155 18.21 7.11 -3.48
N GLY A 156 17.95 5.92 -2.92
CA GLY A 156 16.62 5.45 -2.55
C GLY A 156 15.69 5.33 -3.75
N LEU A 157 16.23 4.90 -4.90
CA LEU A 157 15.49 4.57 -6.12
C LEU A 157 15.07 3.10 -6.14
N CYS A 158 15.88 2.22 -5.53
CA CYS A 158 15.56 0.81 -5.32
C CYS A 158 15.84 0.37 -3.89
N THR A 159 15.22 -0.71 -3.46
CA THR A 159 15.58 -1.38 -2.20
C THR A 159 16.81 -2.28 -2.42
N PRO A 160 17.61 -2.56 -1.37
CA PRO A 160 18.73 -3.49 -1.46
C PRO A 160 18.29 -4.86 -2.02
N ASP A 161 17.20 -5.41 -1.46
CA ASP A 161 16.64 -6.70 -1.86
C ASP A 161 16.25 -6.75 -3.35
N ASP A 162 15.69 -5.65 -3.88
CA ASP A 162 15.28 -5.60 -5.28
C ASP A 162 16.52 -5.58 -6.19
N LEU A 163 17.60 -4.89 -5.81
CA LEU A 163 18.86 -4.91 -6.56
C LEU A 163 19.46 -6.32 -6.58
N GLU A 164 19.56 -6.97 -5.42
CA GLU A 164 20.12 -8.32 -5.30
C GLU A 164 19.33 -9.36 -6.10
N LYS A 165 17.99 -9.32 -6.04
CA LYS A 165 17.12 -10.20 -6.84
C LYS A 165 17.39 -10.04 -8.34
N MET A 166 17.51 -8.80 -8.81
CA MET A 166 17.72 -8.54 -10.24
C MET A 166 19.11 -8.95 -10.70
N VAL A 167 20.14 -8.75 -9.86
CA VAL A 167 21.51 -9.21 -10.11
C VAL A 167 21.58 -10.74 -10.10
N ALA A 168 20.91 -11.42 -9.17
CA ALA A 168 20.85 -12.88 -9.12
C ALA A 168 20.23 -13.46 -10.40
N ILE A 169 19.12 -12.87 -10.87
CA ILE A 169 18.48 -13.25 -12.13
C ILE A 169 19.41 -12.97 -13.33
N ALA A 170 20.11 -11.84 -13.33
CA ALA A 170 21.05 -11.48 -14.39
C ALA A 170 22.22 -12.46 -14.47
N ARG A 171 22.82 -12.82 -13.34
CA ARG A 171 23.91 -13.80 -13.25
C ARG A 171 23.47 -15.20 -13.64
N ALA A 172 22.27 -15.62 -13.21
CA ALA A 172 21.68 -16.88 -13.64
C ALA A 172 21.48 -16.95 -15.16
N ARG A 173 21.11 -15.84 -15.79
CA ARG A 173 20.98 -15.74 -17.26
C ARG A 173 22.32 -15.67 -17.98
N ALA A 174 23.31 -14.99 -17.41
CA ALA A 174 24.62 -14.79 -18.00
C ALA A 174 25.53 -16.04 -17.89
N GLY A 175 25.12 -17.07 -17.14
CA GLY A 175 25.91 -18.30 -16.94
C GLY A 175 27.19 -18.08 -16.11
N THR A 176 27.43 -16.86 -15.64
CA THR A 176 28.56 -16.48 -14.80
C THR A 176 28.12 -16.44 -13.34
N SER A 177 28.22 -17.59 -12.66
CA SER A 177 28.24 -17.61 -11.20
C SER A 177 29.58 -17.04 -10.71
N ARG A 178 29.77 -15.73 -10.82
CA ARG A 178 30.82 -15.05 -10.06
C ARG A 178 30.36 -15.02 -8.61
N ALA A 179 30.84 -16.00 -7.84
CA ALA A 179 30.90 -15.87 -6.38
C ALA A 179 31.56 -14.52 -6.05
N PRO A 180 31.08 -13.80 -5.01
CA PRO A 180 31.73 -12.56 -4.61
C PRO A 180 33.21 -12.83 -4.37
N ALA A 181 34.08 -12.04 -5.00
CA ALA A 181 35.51 -12.15 -4.79
C ALA A 181 35.80 -11.92 -3.29
N PRO A 182 36.55 -12.80 -2.60
CA PRO A 182 36.97 -12.54 -1.24
C PRO A 182 37.91 -11.32 -1.24
N THR A 183 37.56 -10.31 -0.47
CA THR A 183 38.48 -9.24 -0.07
C THR A 183 39.66 -9.86 0.69
N PRO A 184 40.92 -9.55 0.36
CA PRO A 184 42.10 -10.17 0.95
C PRO A 184 42.51 -9.53 2.29
N GLU A 185 41.56 -9.27 3.19
CA GLU A 185 41.83 -8.60 4.48
C GLU A 185 41.49 -9.47 5.71
N ALA A 186 41.28 -10.77 5.53
CA ALA A 186 40.87 -11.69 6.60
C ALA A 186 41.91 -12.77 6.96
N GLU A 187 43.22 -12.49 6.82
CA GLU A 187 44.30 -13.42 7.22
C GLU A 187 45.19 -12.93 8.38
N ALA A 188 44.84 -11.88 9.10
CA ALA A 188 45.73 -11.28 10.12
C ALA A 188 45.18 -11.24 11.57
N ALA A 189 44.22 -12.08 11.96
CA ALA A 189 43.66 -12.03 13.32
C ALA A 189 43.33 -13.39 13.95
N ILE A 190 44.16 -14.41 13.72
CA ILE A 190 44.05 -15.71 14.42
C ILE A 190 45.37 -16.01 15.13
N GLU A 191 45.73 -15.21 16.14
CA GLU A 191 46.63 -15.67 17.22
C GLU A 191 46.52 -14.74 18.43
N SER A 192 45.69 -15.10 19.41
CA SER A 192 45.89 -14.87 20.86
C SER A 192 44.57 -14.86 21.64
N ALA A 193 44.27 -15.95 22.35
CA ALA A 193 43.95 -15.94 23.78
C ALA A 193 43.43 -17.32 24.24
N PRO A 194 43.91 -17.85 25.37
CA PRO A 194 43.66 -19.23 25.82
C PRO A 194 42.38 -19.41 26.64
N GLU A 195 41.97 -20.68 26.73
CA GLU A 195 40.94 -21.26 27.59
C GLU A 195 40.99 -20.81 29.06
N SER A 196 39.81 -20.66 29.65
CA SER A 196 39.58 -20.89 31.08
C SER A 196 38.13 -21.36 31.30
N THR A 197 37.96 -22.68 31.42
CA THR A 197 36.98 -23.36 32.30
C THR A 197 37.09 -22.77 33.71
N ILE A 198 36.10 -22.62 34.60
CA ILE A 198 34.94 -23.40 35.08
C ILE A 198 34.14 -22.36 35.91
N ALA A 199 32.82 -22.39 36.07
CA ALA A 199 32.15 -23.13 37.14
C ALA A 199 30.66 -22.75 37.19
N ALA A 200 29.84 -23.77 37.44
CA ALA A 200 28.40 -23.68 37.66
C ALA A 200 28.06 -23.08 39.03
N THR A 201 27.00 -22.26 39.08
CA THR A 201 26.19 -22.06 40.29
C THR A 201 24.77 -21.60 39.95
N GLY A 202 23.80 -22.49 40.22
CA GLY A 202 22.50 -22.25 40.86
C GLY A 202 21.49 -21.24 40.29
N PRO A 203 20.22 -21.63 40.05
CA PRO A 203 19.18 -20.72 39.56
C PRO A 203 18.62 -19.84 40.69
N LEU A 204 18.66 -18.51 40.50
CA LEU A 204 18.01 -17.53 41.37
C LEU A 204 16.59 -17.20 40.86
N LYS A 205 15.72 -16.87 41.80
CA LYS A 205 14.25 -16.90 41.72
C LYS A 205 13.65 -15.87 40.74
N PRO A 206 12.52 -16.21 40.06
CA PRO A 206 11.82 -15.29 39.18
C PRO A 206 10.90 -14.34 39.97
N GLN A 207 11.42 -13.26 40.54
CA GLN A 207 10.60 -12.19 41.13
C GLN A 207 11.08 -10.76 40.82
N GLU A 208 11.89 -10.55 39.79
CA GLU A 208 12.31 -9.22 39.33
C GLU A 208 12.10 -9.03 37.82
N VAL A 209 10.95 -9.49 37.31
CA VAL A 209 10.58 -9.39 35.88
C VAL A 209 9.29 -8.60 35.64
N PHE A 210 8.70 -8.01 36.68
CA PHE A 210 7.61 -7.06 36.54
C PHE A 210 8.02 -5.73 37.15
N GLY A 211 8.63 -4.89 36.31
CA GLY A 211 8.77 -3.48 36.60
C GLY A 211 7.39 -2.88 36.88
N GLU A 212 7.35 -2.12 37.96
CA GLU A 212 6.24 -1.31 38.43
C GLU A 212 5.49 -0.66 37.25
N THR A 213 4.21 -1.02 37.14
CA THR A 213 3.30 -0.41 36.17
C THR A 213 3.22 1.09 36.45
N ILE A 214 3.81 1.90 35.58
CA ILE A 214 3.59 3.34 35.59
C ILE A 214 2.12 3.53 35.21
N ARG A 215 1.30 3.87 36.21
CA ARG A 215 -0.09 4.29 36.08
C ARG A 215 -0.15 5.40 35.04
N ALA A 216 -0.87 5.15 33.95
CA ALA A 216 -1.23 6.18 32.98
C ALA A 216 -1.96 7.32 33.71
N PRO A 217 -1.64 8.60 33.42
CA PRO A 217 -2.39 9.70 33.98
C PRO A 217 -3.84 9.64 33.46
N GLU A 218 -4.78 9.87 34.38
CA GLU A 218 -6.21 10.00 34.10
C GLU A 218 -6.47 11.09 33.04
N PRO A 219 -7.46 10.92 32.14
CA PRO A 219 -7.76 11.93 31.14
C PRO A 219 -8.37 13.18 31.81
N GLU A 220 -7.65 14.29 31.71
CA GLU A 220 -8.15 15.62 32.07
C GLU A 220 -9.32 16.00 31.15
N ALA A 221 -10.36 16.58 31.75
CA ALA A 221 -11.62 16.93 31.12
C ALA A 221 -11.45 17.93 29.96
N GLU A 222 -12.08 17.62 28.82
CA GLU A 222 -12.18 18.51 27.66
C GLU A 222 -13.01 19.76 28.01
N PRO A 223 -12.59 20.99 27.62
CA PRO A 223 -13.42 22.16 27.82
C PRO A 223 -14.59 22.15 26.83
N GLU A 224 -15.81 22.21 27.36
CA GLU A 224 -17.05 22.36 26.60
C GLU A 224 -16.99 23.62 25.71
N VAL A 225 -16.98 23.43 24.39
CA VAL A 225 -17.13 24.51 23.41
C VAL A 225 -18.62 24.80 23.18
N SER A 226 -19.14 25.74 23.96
CA SER A 226 -20.50 26.26 23.82
C SER A 226 -20.58 27.35 22.74
N ALA A 227 -21.69 27.39 21.99
CA ALA A 227 -21.89 28.28 20.84
C ALA A 227 -21.78 29.80 21.13
N GLU A 228 -21.73 30.21 22.40
CA GLU A 228 -21.52 31.61 22.80
C GLU A 228 -20.04 32.05 22.85
N THR A 229 -19.07 31.12 22.85
CA THR A 229 -17.64 31.49 22.82
C THR A 229 -17.11 31.75 21.39
N LEU A 230 -17.91 31.44 20.36
CA LEU A 230 -17.57 31.66 18.96
C LEU A 230 -17.92 33.08 18.46
N PHE A 231 -18.77 33.83 19.19
CA PHE A 231 -19.33 35.11 18.75
C PHE A 231 -18.88 36.34 19.56
N LYS A 232 -17.77 36.27 20.29
CA LYS A 232 -17.26 37.45 21.01
C LYS A 232 -16.58 38.40 20.03
N GLU A 233 -17.16 39.59 19.90
CA GLU A 233 -16.77 40.68 19.01
C GLU A 233 -15.29 41.07 19.11
N ARG A 234 -14.67 41.24 17.94
CA ARG A 234 -13.31 41.74 17.76
C ARG A 234 -13.32 43.27 17.99
N PRO A 235 -12.43 43.83 18.83
CA PRO A 235 -12.36 45.29 18.98
C PRO A 235 -11.80 45.93 17.70
N ALA A 236 -12.33 47.10 17.37
CA ALA A 236 -11.99 47.88 16.20
C ALA A 236 -10.55 48.43 16.31
N GLU A 237 -9.70 48.05 15.37
CA GLU A 237 -8.40 48.70 15.13
C GLU A 237 -8.46 49.55 13.86
N GLU A 238 -7.88 50.73 14.00
CA GLU A 238 -7.75 51.87 13.09
C GLU A 238 -7.20 51.52 11.69
N SER A 239 -7.84 52.09 10.67
CA SER A 239 -7.35 52.13 9.29
C SER A 239 -6.17 53.09 9.14
N PRO A 240 -5.15 52.73 8.33
CA PRO A 240 -4.45 53.75 7.55
C PRO A 240 -4.43 53.45 6.04
N ALA A 241 -4.65 54.54 5.30
CA ALA A 241 -4.10 54.89 4.00
C ALA A 241 -4.38 53.99 2.79
N ALA A 242 -5.27 54.48 1.92
CA ALA A 242 -5.32 54.14 0.51
C ALA A 242 -4.23 54.92 -0.25
N GLU A 243 -3.32 54.22 -0.90
CA GLU A 243 -2.44 54.75 -1.95
C GLU A 243 -2.75 54.02 -3.26
N ASN A 244 -3.26 54.77 -4.24
CA ASN A 244 -3.46 54.33 -5.62
C ASN A 244 -2.11 54.28 -6.35
N PRO A 245 -1.81 53.26 -7.17
CA PRO A 245 -0.87 53.41 -8.26
C PRO A 245 -1.62 53.84 -9.53
N ALA A 246 -1.09 54.92 -10.11
CA ALA A 246 -1.60 55.61 -11.27
C ALA A 246 -1.72 54.73 -12.52
N GLU A 247 -2.84 54.96 -13.19
CA GLU A 247 -3.19 54.65 -14.56
C GLU A 247 -2.13 55.21 -15.53
N SER A 248 -1.62 54.35 -16.42
CA SER A 248 -0.77 54.75 -17.56
C SER A 248 -1.56 54.52 -18.85
N PRO A 249 -1.61 55.47 -19.79
CA PRO A 249 -2.54 55.44 -20.90
C PRO A 249 -2.03 54.63 -22.10
N ALA A 250 -3.01 54.23 -22.91
CA ALA A 250 -2.89 53.48 -24.15
C ALA A 250 -2.17 54.22 -25.28
N GLU A 251 -1.38 53.47 -26.05
CA GLU A 251 -0.96 53.73 -27.44
C GLU A 251 -0.79 52.34 -28.08
N GLU A 252 -1.75 51.90 -28.88
CA GLU A 252 -1.80 52.03 -30.35
C GLU A 252 -1.16 50.81 -31.06
N SER A 253 -2.03 49.96 -31.60
CA SER A 253 -1.69 48.96 -32.60
C SER A 253 -2.05 49.50 -33.98
N PRO A 254 -1.22 49.27 -35.00
CA PRO A 254 -1.72 49.06 -36.34
C PRO A 254 -1.41 47.64 -36.80
N ALA A 255 -2.46 46.91 -37.13
CA ALA A 255 -2.41 45.72 -37.96
C ALA A 255 -2.95 46.09 -39.34
N ASP A 256 -2.08 46.16 -40.33
CA ASP A 256 -2.38 45.75 -41.72
C ASP A 256 -1.05 45.64 -42.47
N GLU A 257 -0.76 44.48 -43.06
CA GLU A 257 -0.45 44.43 -44.49
C GLU A 257 -0.56 42.98 -44.98
N SER A 258 -1.68 42.69 -45.63
CA SER A 258 -1.72 41.68 -46.68
C SER A 258 -1.12 42.29 -47.95
N SER A 259 -0.08 41.68 -48.52
CA SER A 259 0.29 41.95 -49.91
C SER A 259 0.86 40.71 -50.59
N GLN A 260 0.44 40.57 -51.84
CA GLN A 260 0.73 39.52 -52.81
C GLN A 260 2.21 39.50 -53.21
N GLY A 261 2.70 38.32 -53.58
CA GLY A 261 3.98 38.09 -54.25
C GLY A 261 4.19 36.62 -54.52
#